data_AF-A0A178MUQ3-F1
#
_entry.id   AF-A0A178MUQ3-F1
#
_cell.length_a   1.000
_cell.length_b   1.000
_cell.length_c   1.000
_cell.angle_alpha   90.00
_cell.angle_beta   90.00
_cell.angle_gamma   90.00
#
_symmetry.space_group_name_H-M   'P 1'
#
loop_
_entity.id
_entity.type
_entity.pdbx_description
1 polymer ?
#
loop_
_entity_poly.entity_id
_entity_poly.type
_entity_poly.pdbx_seq_one_letter_code
_entity_poly.pdbx_strand_id
1 'polypeptide(L)'
;MFRIVPPMKTFADIIALWGTATALAADIGETGLNVRAWRNRNSIPASRWLDVIAAAKRRGIEGVTLDVLARLAARPSTDWTPPADDGRAA
;
A
#
# COMPACT_ATOMS: atom_id res chain seq x y z
N MET A 1 23.58 5.64 -12.20
CA MET A 1 22.52 6.68 -12.24
C MET A 1 21.46 6.27 -11.23
N PHE A 2 21.44 6.90 -10.05
CA PHE A 2 20.43 6.61 -9.02
C PHE A 2 19.19 7.45 -9.30
N ARG A 3 18.04 6.80 -9.54
CA ARG A 3 16.77 7.50 -9.67
C ARG A 3 16.29 7.87 -8.26
N ILE A 4 16.13 9.15 -7.98
CA ILE A 4 15.46 9.61 -6.76
C ILE A 4 14.01 9.15 -6.85
N VAL A 5 13.67 8.08 -6.12
CA VAL A 5 12.30 7.62 -5.97
C VAL A 5 11.63 8.57 -4.97
N PRO A 6 10.55 9.28 -5.33
CA PRO A 6 9.85 10.14 -4.38
C PRO A 6 9.42 9.30 -3.16
N PRO A 7 9.44 9.87 -1.95
CA PRO A 7 9.13 9.10 -0.74
C PRO A 7 7.70 8.57 -0.84
N MET A 8 7.56 7.24 -0.78
CA MET A 8 6.25 6.58 -0.78
C MET A 8 5.58 6.84 0.56
N LYS A 9 4.49 7.62 0.56
CA LYS A 9 3.76 8.00 1.78
C LYS A 9 2.45 7.24 1.92
N THR A 10 1.98 6.64 0.84
CA THR A 10 0.68 5.97 0.74
C THR A 10 0.77 4.68 -0.09
N PHE A 11 -0.19 3.77 0.08
CA PHE A 11 -0.33 2.59 -0.78
C PHE A 11 -0.67 2.99 -2.22
N ALA A 12 -1.36 4.11 -2.41
CA ALA A 12 -1.62 4.67 -3.73
C ALA A 12 -0.32 5.04 -4.46
N ASP A 13 0.69 5.56 -3.75
CA ASP A 13 2.00 5.86 -4.33
C ASP A 13 2.70 4.58 -4.83
N ILE A 14 2.62 3.50 -4.04
CA ILE A 14 3.17 2.18 -4.44
C ILE A 14 2.51 1.70 -5.72
N ILE A 15 1.17 1.72 -5.79
CA ILE A 15 0.43 1.28 -6.97
C ILE A 15 0.75 2.16 -8.20
N ALA A 16 1.00 3.44 -8.00
CA ALA A 16 1.34 4.37 -9.07
C ALA A 16 2.68 4.05 -9.77
N LEU A 17 3.59 3.30 -9.13
CA LEU A 17 4.87 2.90 -9.72
C LEU A 17 4.73 2.04 -10.98
N TRP A 18 3.60 1.35 -11.14
CA TRP A 18 3.28 0.57 -12.34
C TRP A 18 2.67 1.40 -13.48
N GLY A 19 2.43 2.70 -13.27
CA GLY A 19 1.74 3.60 -14.20
C GLY A 19 0.23 3.37 -14.27
N THR A 20 -0.23 2.11 -14.28
CA THR A 20 -1.66 1.75 -14.29
C THR A 20 -1.98 0.61 -13.32
N ALA A 21 -3.21 0.61 -12.79
CA ALA A 21 -3.70 -0.46 -11.93
C ALA A 21 -3.69 -1.82 -12.65
N THR A 22 -4.03 -1.83 -13.95
CA THR A 22 -4.02 -3.04 -14.78
C THR A 22 -2.62 -3.62 -14.95
N ALA A 23 -1.59 -2.78 -15.04
CA ALA A 23 -0.21 -3.24 -15.14
C ALA A 23 0.27 -3.94 -13.85
N LEU A 24 -0.07 -3.41 -12.67
CA LEU A 24 0.21 -4.11 -11.41
C LEU A 24 -0.61 -5.40 -11.32
N ALA A 25 -1.90 -5.33 -11.66
CA ALA A 25 -2.81 -6.48 -11.59
C ALA A 25 -2.31 -7.66 -12.46
N ALA A 26 -1.85 -7.39 -13.67
CA ALA A 26 -1.27 -8.38 -14.57
C ALA A 26 -0.02 -9.06 -13.97
N ASP A 27 0.84 -8.31 -13.27
CA ASP A 27 2.04 -8.86 -12.67
C ASP A 27 1.75 -9.80 -11.48
N ILE A 28 0.71 -9.51 -10.69
CA ILE A 28 0.40 -10.25 -9.45
C ILE A 28 -0.73 -11.28 -9.61
N GLY A 29 -1.27 -11.45 -10.82
CA GLY A 29 -2.39 -12.36 -11.06
C GLY A 29 -3.69 -11.89 -10.41
N GLU A 30 -4.00 -10.60 -10.52
CA GLU A 30 -5.20 -9.97 -9.95
C GLU A 30 -5.99 -9.21 -11.04
N THR A 31 -7.19 -8.75 -10.73
CA THR A 31 -7.98 -7.90 -11.63
C THR A 31 -7.62 -6.42 -11.49
N GLY A 32 -7.62 -5.69 -12.60
CA GLY A 32 -7.40 -4.23 -12.60
C GLY A 32 -8.44 -3.46 -11.77
N LEU A 33 -9.66 -4.00 -11.66
CA LEU A 33 -10.73 -3.44 -10.82
C LEU A 33 -10.37 -3.50 -9.33
N ASN A 34 -9.88 -4.65 -8.86
CA ASN A 34 -9.46 -4.84 -7.47
C ASN A 34 -8.29 -3.90 -7.12
N VAL A 35 -7.26 -3.86 -7.97
CA VAL A 35 -6.12 -2.95 -7.75
C VAL A 35 -6.53 -1.48 -7.78
N ARG A 36 -7.50 -1.09 -8.63
CA ARG A 36 -8.05 0.27 -8.62
C ARG A 36 -8.78 0.56 -7.31
N ALA A 37 -9.56 -0.39 -6.79
CA ALA A 37 -10.24 -0.24 -5.50
C ALA A 37 -9.24 -0.10 -4.35
N TRP A 38 -8.15 -0.88 -4.34
CA TRP A 38 -7.05 -0.77 -3.38
C TRP A 38 -6.40 0.60 -3.40
N ARG A 39 -6.11 1.13 -4.60
CA ARG A 39 -5.57 2.49 -4.78
C ARG A 39 -6.52 3.55 -4.20
N ASN A 40 -7.81 3.46 -4.54
CA ASN A 40 -8.80 4.44 -4.08
C ASN A 40 -9.00 4.41 -2.56
N ARG A 41 -8.93 3.22 -1.96
CA ARG A 41 -9.04 3.03 -0.50
C ARG A 41 -7.71 3.24 0.24
N ASN A 42 -6.64 3.53 -0.51
CA ASN A 42 -5.29 3.64 0.02
C ASN A 42 -4.90 2.44 0.92
N SER A 43 -5.12 1.22 0.44
CA SER A 43 -4.80 0.00 1.18
C SER A 43 -4.53 -1.16 0.23
N ILE A 44 -3.51 -1.98 0.51
CA ILE A 44 -3.23 -3.24 -0.20
C ILE A 44 -3.44 -4.39 0.81
N PRO A 45 -4.22 -5.43 0.48
CA PRO A 45 -4.38 -6.59 1.35
C PRO A 45 -3.03 -7.20 1.74
N ALA A 46 -2.82 -7.48 3.03
CA ALA A 46 -1.56 -8.03 3.54
C ALA A 46 -1.16 -9.36 2.86
N SER A 47 -2.15 -10.18 2.49
CA SER A 47 -1.94 -11.41 1.73
C SER A 47 -1.29 -11.20 0.36
N ARG A 48 -1.35 -9.99 -0.20
CA ARG A 48 -0.79 -9.64 -1.51
C ARG A 48 0.55 -8.91 -1.44
N TRP A 49 1.06 -8.61 -0.25
CA TRP A 49 2.29 -7.81 -0.11
C TRP A 49 3.51 -8.48 -0.74
N LEU A 50 3.67 -9.79 -0.56
CA LEU A 50 4.78 -10.54 -1.15
C LEU A 50 4.69 -10.58 -2.68
N ASP A 51 3.49 -10.70 -3.24
CA ASP A 51 3.27 -10.65 -4.70
C ASP A 51 3.69 -9.29 -5.27
N VAL A 52 3.31 -8.20 -4.59
CA VAL A 52 3.67 -6.83 -4.99
C VAL A 52 5.18 -6.59 -4.91
N ILE A 53 5.85 -7.06 -3.85
CA ILE A 53 7.31 -6.97 -3.71
C ILE A 53 8.01 -7.78 -4.83
N ALA A 54 7.54 -9.00 -5.10
CA ALA A 54 8.08 -9.82 -6.18
C ALA A 54 7.90 -9.16 -7.56
N ALA A 55 6.72 -8.58 -7.81
CA ALA A 55 6.45 -7.81 -9.02
C ALA A 55 7.37 -6.58 -9.16
N ALA A 56 7.57 -5.83 -8.07
CA ALA A 56 8.47 -4.68 -8.05
C ALA A 56 9.90 -5.09 -8.39
N LYS A 57 10.39 -6.18 -7.77
CA LYS A 57 11.72 -6.75 -8.03
C LYS A 57 11.89 -7.14 -9.50
N ARG A 58 10.89 -7.79 -10.12
CA ARG A 58 10.93 -8.17 -11.54
C ARG A 58 11.02 -6.98 -12.49
N ARG A 59 10.44 -5.83 -12.11
CA ARG A 59 10.48 -4.59 -12.90
C ARG A 59 11.65 -3.67 -12.57
N GLY A 60 12.51 -4.04 -11.61
CA GLY A 60 13.57 -3.15 -11.12
C GLY A 60 13.05 -1.90 -10.41
N ILE A 61 11.85 -1.97 -9.83
CA ILE A 61 11.28 -0.91 -9.00
C ILE A 61 11.86 -1.06 -7.60
N GLU A 62 12.71 -0.11 -7.22
CA GLU A 62 13.36 -0.09 -5.91
C GLU A 62 12.45 0.52 -4.83
N GLY A 63 12.72 0.18 -3.57
CA GLY A 63 12.05 0.77 -2.41
C GLY A 63 10.76 0.09 -1.97
N VAL A 64 10.13 -0.76 -2.80
CA VAL A 64 8.94 -1.53 -2.41
C VAL A 64 9.36 -2.74 -1.55
N THR A 65 9.39 -2.55 -0.23
CA THR A 65 9.80 -3.57 0.74
C THR A 65 8.70 -3.86 1.75
N LEU A 66 8.86 -4.98 2.47
CA LEU A 66 7.94 -5.36 3.53
C LEU A 66 7.89 -4.31 4.66
N ASP A 67 9.04 -3.74 5.02
CA ASP A 67 9.14 -2.66 6.02
C ASP A 67 8.34 -1.42 5.58
N VAL A 68 8.44 -1.01 4.32
CA VAL A 68 7.65 0.11 3.80
C VAL A 68 6.15 -0.20 3.87
N LEU A 69 5.71 -1.37 3.38
CA LEU A 69 4.30 -1.77 3.42
C LEU A 69 3.75 -1.83 4.86
N ALA A 70 4.54 -2.39 5.79
CA ALA A 70 4.18 -2.47 7.21
C ALA A 70 4.05 -1.08 7.85
N ARG A 71 4.98 -0.16 7.57
CA ARG A 71 4.91 1.23 8.05
C ARG A 71 3.69 1.98 7.51
N LEU A 72 3.32 1.73 6.26
CA LEU A 72 2.10 2.31 5.68
C LEU A 72 0.84 1.74 6.34
N ALA A 73 0.81 0.43 6.64
CA ALA A 73 -0.32 -0.23 7.29
C ALA A 73 -0.49 0.18 8.76
N ALA A 74 0.61 0.42 9.48
CA ALA A 74 0.60 0.82 10.88
C ALA A 74 0.15 2.28 11.10
N ARG A 75 -0.07 3.05 10.03
CA ARG A 75 -0.46 4.44 10.13
C ARG A 75 -1.86 4.51 10.75
N PRO A 76 -2.05 5.18 11.91
CA PRO A 76 -3.36 5.26 12.56
C PRO A 76 -4.37 5.83 11.58
N SER A 77 -5.57 5.25 11.54
CA SER A 77 -6.67 5.90 10.85
C SER A 77 -6.95 7.19 11.62
N THR A 78 -6.79 8.34 10.94
CA THR A 78 -6.93 9.67 11.54
C THR A 78 -8.33 9.91 12.15
N ASP A 79 -9.28 9.00 11.93
CA ASP A 79 -10.65 9.03 12.42
C ASP A 79 -10.88 8.31 13.76
N TRP A 80 -9.86 7.67 14.35
CA TRP A 80 -9.97 7.15 15.71
C TRP A 80 -9.90 8.31 16.71
N THR A 81 -11.06 8.92 16.96
CA THR A 81 -11.30 9.64 18.21
C THR A 81 -11.60 8.57 19.25
N PRO A 82 -10.75 8.35 20.27
CA PRO A 82 -11.11 7.44 21.35
C PRO A 82 -12.47 7.88 21.90
N PRO A 83 -13.41 6.95 22.17
CA PRO A 83 -14.62 7.29 22.89
C PRO A 83 -14.20 8.09 24.12
N ALA A 84 -14.76 9.29 24.30
CA ALA A 84 -14.47 10.08 25.49
C ALA A 84 -14.67 9.17 26.69
N ASP A 85 -13.60 8.96 27.46
CA ASP A 85 -13.62 8.19 28.69
C ASP A 85 -14.70 8.80 29.59
N ASP A 86 -15.89 8.20 29.58
CA ASP A 86 -17.08 8.66 30.29
C ASP A 86 -17.12 8.05 31.70
N GLY A 87 -15.94 7.84 32.30
CA GLY A 87 -15.79 7.77 33.74
C GLY A 87 -16.66 6.74 34.46
N ARG A 88 -17.12 5.67 33.82
CA ARG A 88 -17.78 4.56 34.53
C ARG A 88 -16.75 3.63 35.14
N ALA A 89 -16.07 4.16 36.15
CA ALA A 89 -15.74 3.40 37.33
C ALA A 89 -17.01 3.26 38.18
N ALA A 90 -17.53 2.05 38.29
CA ALA A 90 -18.41 1.61 39.37
C ALA A 90 -18.31 0.09 39.52
#